data_AF-A0A8X6NZV9-F1
#
_entry.id   AF-A0A8X6NZV9-F1
#
_cell.length_a   1.000
_cell.length_b   1.000
_cell.length_c   1.000
_cell.angle_alpha   90.00
_cell.angle_beta   90.00
_cell.angle_gamma   90.00
#
_symmetry.space_group_name_H-M   'P 1'
#
loop_
_entity.id
_entity.type
_entity.pdbx_description
1 polymer ?
#
loop_
_entity_poly.entity_id
_entity_poly.type
_entity_poly.pdbx_seq_one_letter_code
_entity_poly.pdbx_strand_id
1 'polypeptide(L)'
;MLFHSESSKKNFLSAGMFYKDTPDAFDDIDPTATGKNKGRQHRFERVKGGKIFDMCGMLHIDLGTQPRLLISGTTIRVRLLKAKDNFSLLAKTGDFRLQIENISLFIRKCDVSSSIVIAHEKALEQALVQMPFTRIETKTFTLGSGLKSVIIPNAMNGILPSRMILGLVSNAAFNEDFKQNPFNFKNYNLSSISLSENGVQIPMSAYTPSYKNNLFARNYLSLFTDRAQHHTNITPDEYKNSTCLYAFDLTQDYSASDPFNNIARSGDISIHLKFDEILPETVTLVVYMEMQSLIEIDKSTNIFTDF
;
A
#
# COMPACT_ATOMS: atom_id res chain seq x y z
N MET A 1 -1.51 -4.97 4.75
CA MET A 1 -1.07 -5.26 6.15
C MET A 1 -1.55 -4.22 7.18
N LEU A 2 -1.39 -2.91 6.95
CA LEU A 2 -1.80 -1.88 7.92
C LEU A 2 -3.30 -1.89 8.24
N PHE A 3 -4.15 -2.18 7.24
CA PHE A 3 -5.59 -2.02 7.34
C PHE A 3 -6.38 -3.30 7.65
N HIS A 4 -5.74 -4.28 8.29
CA HIS A 4 -6.46 -5.45 8.82
C HIS A 4 -6.96 -5.21 10.24
N SER A 5 -7.98 -5.97 10.64
CA SER A 5 -8.47 -6.01 12.01
C SER A 5 -7.40 -6.47 12.99
N GLU A 6 -7.59 -6.12 14.27
CA GLU A 6 -6.71 -6.59 15.33
C GLU A 6 -6.66 -8.12 15.37
N SER A 7 -7.81 -8.78 15.25
CA SER A 7 -7.91 -10.24 15.21
C SER A 7 -7.11 -10.84 14.06
N SER A 8 -7.20 -10.25 12.87
CA SER A 8 -6.45 -10.65 11.68
C SER A 8 -4.94 -10.53 11.89
N LYS A 9 -4.50 -9.38 12.45
CA LYS A 9 -3.09 -9.10 12.75
C LYS A 9 -2.50 -10.05 13.78
N LYS A 10 -3.28 -10.43 14.80
CA LYS A 10 -2.85 -11.37 15.85
C LYS A 10 -2.86 -12.82 15.41
N ASN A 11 -3.81 -13.19 14.55
CA ASN A 11 -4.03 -14.58 14.14
C ASN A 11 -3.39 -14.85 12.78
N PHE A 12 -4.17 -14.86 11.69
CA PHE A 12 -3.70 -15.42 10.42
C PHE A 12 -2.52 -14.67 9.78
N LEU A 13 -2.35 -13.37 10.02
CA LEU A 13 -1.20 -12.64 9.47
C LEU A 13 0.14 -13.09 10.07
N SER A 14 0.13 -13.75 11.24
CA SER A 14 1.34 -14.34 11.82
C SER A 14 1.92 -15.48 10.98
N ALA A 15 1.09 -16.16 10.16
CA ALA A 15 1.57 -17.14 9.17
C ALA A 15 2.46 -16.49 8.10
N GLY A 16 2.24 -15.21 7.82
CA GLY A 16 3.09 -14.38 6.97
C GLY A 16 4.17 -13.62 7.74
N MET A 17 4.54 -14.04 8.95
CA MET A 17 5.54 -13.37 9.80
C MET A 17 5.21 -11.93 10.19
N PHE A 18 3.94 -11.51 10.06
CA PHE A 18 3.54 -10.18 10.51
C PHE A 18 3.41 -10.14 12.03
N TYR A 19 4.24 -9.30 12.65
CA TYR A 19 4.11 -8.91 14.04
C TYR A 19 4.20 -7.39 14.08
N LYS A 20 3.25 -6.73 14.75
CA LYS A 20 3.17 -5.27 14.76
C LYS A 20 4.40 -4.69 15.44
N ASP A 21 5.09 -3.78 14.76
CA ASP A 21 6.23 -3.07 15.32
C ASP A 21 5.79 -2.03 16.34
N THR A 22 6.67 -1.74 17.30
CA THR A 22 6.37 -0.80 18.38
C THR A 22 6.49 0.64 17.88
N PRO A 23 5.49 1.50 18.12
CA PRO A 23 5.55 2.91 17.73
C PRO A 23 6.79 3.62 18.26
N ASP A 24 7.34 4.55 17.47
CA ASP A 24 8.62 5.26 17.73
C ASP A 24 9.87 4.36 17.82
N ALA A 25 9.73 3.06 17.61
CA ALA A 25 10.84 2.10 17.69
C ALA A 25 10.99 1.28 16.41
N PHE A 26 10.41 1.70 15.28
CA PHE A 26 10.49 0.97 14.02
C PHE A 26 11.94 0.71 13.58
N ASP A 27 12.82 1.69 13.82
CA ASP A 27 14.26 1.64 13.48
C ASP A 27 15.12 1.05 14.62
N ASP A 28 14.52 0.52 15.69
CA ASP A 28 15.28 -0.08 16.79
C ASP A 28 15.85 -1.45 16.36
N ILE A 29 17.17 -1.44 16.18
CA ILE A 29 17.98 -2.58 15.76
C ILE A 29 18.49 -3.45 16.92
N ASP A 30 18.12 -3.21 18.18
CA ASP A 30 18.48 -4.11 19.29
C ASP A 30 17.61 -5.39 19.26
N PRO A 31 18.15 -6.58 18.94
CA PRO A 31 17.36 -7.80 18.87
C PRO A 31 17.13 -8.44 20.25
N THR A 32 17.77 -7.94 21.30
CA THR A 32 17.70 -8.53 22.65
C THR A 32 16.40 -8.15 23.36
N ALA A 33 16.14 -8.73 24.54
CA ALA A 33 14.95 -8.42 25.33
C ALA A 33 14.82 -6.94 25.73
N THR A 34 15.94 -6.20 25.77
CA THR A 34 15.97 -4.76 26.08
C THR A 34 15.54 -3.87 24.91
N GLY A 35 15.48 -4.41 23.69
CA GLY A 35 14.95 -3.68 22.55
C GLY A 35 13.51 -3.22 22.77
N LYS A 36 13.21 -2.08 22.19
CA LYS A 36 11.92 -1.41 22.19
C LYS A 36 10.98 -1.99 21.12
N ASN A 37 11.50 -2.43 19.98
CA ASN A 37 10.66 -3.01 18.91
C ASN A 37 10.28 -4.47 19.16
N LYS A 38 9.11 -4.68 19.78
CA LYS A 38 8.61 -6.02 20.12
C LYS A 38 8.26 -6.86 18.89
N GLY A 39 7.71 -6.25 17.84
CA GLY A 39 7.40 -6.94 16.59
C GLY A 39 8.66 -7.54 15.95
N ARG A 40 9.73 -6.76 15.88
CA ARG A 40 11.03 -7.23 15.40
C ARG A 40 11.62 -8.33 16.27
N GLN A 41 11.55 -8.22 17.60
CA GLN A 41 12.04 -9.27 18.51
C GLN A 41 11.37 -10.62 18.23
N HIS A 42 10.05 -10.64 18.06
CA HIS A 42 9.33 -11.86 17.70
C HIS A 42 9.82 -12.46 16.38
N ARG A 43 10.03 -11.64 15.35
CA ARG A 43 10.58 -12.11 14.06
C ARG A 43 12.01 -12.62 14.22
N PHE A 44 12.85 -11.90 14.94
CA PHE A 44 14.24 -12.28 15.18
C PHE A 44 14.35 -13.62 15.90
N GLU A 45 13.57 -13.86 16.94
CA GLU A 45 13.57 -15.11 17.71
C GLU A 45 13.23 -16.34 16.85
N ARG A 46 12.38 -16.18 15.83
CA ARG A 46 12.05 -17.26 14.89
C ARG A 46 13.21 -17.60 13.95
N VAL A 47 14.06 -16.63 13.60
CA VAL A 47 15.10 -16.79 12.56
C VAL A 47 16.53 -16.81 13.10
N LYS A 48 16.74 -16.47 14.39
CA LYS A 48 18.07 -16.36 15.00
C LYS A 48 18.88 -17.64 14.84
N GLY A 49 20.18 -17.48 14.57
CA GLY A 49 21.08 -18.60 14.29
C GLY A 49 20.94 -19.18 12.88
N GLY A 50 20.28 -18.48 11.95
CA GLY A 50 20.11 -18.94 10.57
C GLY A 50 19.09 -20.06 10.43
N LYS A 51 18.09 -20.11 11.32
CA LYS A 51 17.03 -21.12 11.27
C LYS A 51 16.22 -20.96 9.99
N ILE A 52 15.93 -22.10 9.37
CA ILE A 52 14.93 -22.17 8.30
C ILE A 52 13.56 -21.89 8.92
N PHE A 53 12.78 -21.07 8.23
CA PHE A 53 11.41 -20.73 8.62
C PHE A 53 10.53 -20.72 7.37
N ASP A 54 9.24 -20.90 7.59
CA ASP A 54 8.20 -20.88 6.58
C ASP A 54 7.32 -19.63 6.73
N MET A 55 6.79 -19.19 5.60
CA MET A 55 5.79 -18.13 5.50
C MET A 55 4.70 -18.56 4.53
N CYS A 56 3.45 -18.26 4.87
CA CYS A 56 2.31 -18.44 3.98
C CYS A 56 1.38 -17.25 4.08
N GLY A 57 0.92 -16.75 2.92
CA GLY A 57 0.06 -15.59 2.84
C GLY A 57 -0.49 -15.40 1.45
N MET A 58 -1.40 -14.42 1.31
CA MET A 58 -1.92 -14.03 0.02
C MET A 58 -0.86 -13.31 -0.80
N LEU A 59 -0.82 -13.61 -2.10
CA LEU A 59 -0.04 -12.82 -3.04
C LEU A 59 -0.77 -11.50 -3.30
N HIS A 60 -0.21 -10.39 -2.83
CA HIS A 60 -0.77 -9.05 -3.01
C HIS A 60 -0.50 -8.54 -4.44
N ILE A 61 -1.34 -8.96 -5.38
CA ILE A 61 -1.36 -8.48 -6.77
C ILE A 61 -2.74 -7.88 -7.08
N ASP A 62 -2.77 -6.89 -7.97
CA ASP A 62 -3.98 -6.16 -8.35
C ASP A 62 -5.10 -7.10 -8.85
N LEU A 63 -4.76 -8.09 -9.68
CA LEU A 63 -5.72 -9.10 -10.13
C LEU A 63 -6.27 -9.95 -8.98
N GLY A 64 -5.53 -10.08 -7.88
CA GLY A 64 -5.94 -10.82 -6.69
C GLY A 64 -7.00 -10.11 -5.86
N THR A 65 -7.29 -8.82 -6.14
CA THR A 65 -8.37 -8.08 -5.47
C THR A 65 -9.70 -8.13 -6.24
N GLN A 66 -9.72 -8.73 -7.44
CA GLN A 66 -10.94 -8.96 -8.21
C GLN A 66 -11.76 -10.12 -7.60
N PRO A 67 -13.04 -9.93 -7.22
CA PRO A 67 -13.88 -10.99 -6.68
C PRO A 67 -14.28 -12.11 -7.67
N ARG A 68 -14.17 -11.88 -8.99
CA ARG A 68 -14.58 -12.85 -10.02
C ARG A 68 -13.50 -13.91 -10.29
N LEU A 69 -13.93 -15.15 -10.49
CA LEU A 69 -13.06 -16.23 -10.98
C LEU A 69 -12.65 -15.96 -12.43
N LEU A 70 -11.42 -16.31 -12.78
CA LEU A 70 -10.96 -16.30 -14.17
C LEU A 70 -11.67 -17.41 -14.96
N ILE A 71 -12.02 -17.13 -16.21
CA ILE A 71 -12.69 -18.11 -17.07
C ILE A 71 -11.74 -19.23 -17.46
N SER A 72 -12.32 -20.41 -17.76
CA SER A 72 -11.56 -21.56 -18.25
C SER A 72 -10.78 -21.21 -19.52
N GLY A 73 -9.60 -21.81 -19.68
CA GLY A 73 -8.70 -21.53 -20.81
C GLY A 73 -7.78 -20.32 -20.61
N THR A 74 -8.00 -19.47 -19.59
CA THR A 74 -7.13 -18.33 -19.32
C THR A 74 -5.75 -18.77 -18.81
N THR A 75 -4.68 -18.36 -19.48
CA THR A 75 -3.30 -18.64 -19.06
C THR A 75 -2.77 -17.54 -18.15
N ILE A 76 -2.32 -17.90 -16.94
CA ILE A 76 -1.69 -16.96 -16.00
C ILE A 76 -0.20 -17.25 -15.93
N ARG A 77 0.61 -16.22 -16.15
CA ARG A 77 2.06 -16.27 -15.91
C ARG A 77 2.41 -15.36 -14.73
N VAL A 78 2.91 -15.96 -13.65
CA VAL A 78 3.37 -15.22 -12.47
C VAL A 78 4.90 -15.20 -12.46
N ARG A 79 5.48 -14.00 -12.37
CA ARG A 79 6.92 -13.80 -12.17
C ARG A 79 7.14 -13.08 -10.85
N LEU A 80 7.83 -13.73 -9.92
CA LEU A 80 8.18 -13.15 -8.62
C LEU A 80 9.67 -12.80 -8.63
N LEU A 81 9.99 -11.58 -8.20
CA LEU A 81 11.37 -11.11 -8.04
C LEU A 81 11.64 -10.96 -6.54
N LYS A 82 12.74 -11.57 -6.07
CA LYS A 82 13.15 -11.44 -4.67
C LYS A 82 13.62 -10.00 -4.41
N ALA A 83 13.09 -9.37 -3.38
CA ALA A 83 13.64 -8.11 -2.89
C ALA A 83 15.10 -8.30 -2.41
N LYS A 84 15.89 -7.24 -2.46
CA LYS A 84 17.25 -7.26 -1.92
C LYS A 84 17.22 -7.50 -0.42
N ASP A 85 18.30 -8.10 0.09
CA ASP A 85 18.38 -8.44 1.52
C ASP A 85 18.33 -7.20 2.41
N ASN A 86 18.95 -6.10 1.98
CA ASN A 86 18.98 -4.85 2.72
C ASN A 86 17.58 -4.23 2.90
N PHE A 87 16.66 -4.46 1.96
CA PHE A 87 15.26 -4.06 2.11
C PHE A 87 14.49 -5.03 3.01
N SER A 88 14.81 -6.33 2.93
CA SER A 88 14.04 -7.39 3.56
C SER A 88 14.39 -7.61 5.04
N LEU A 89 15.56 -7.13 5.50
CA LEU A 89 16.11 -7.40 6.83
C LEU A 89 16.46 -6.10 7.55
N LEU A 90 16.06 -5.99 8.82
CA LEU A 90 16.47 -4.91 9.73
C LEU A 90 17.55 -5.41 10.70
N ALA A 91 18.78 -4.93 10.54
CA ALA A 91 19.96 -5.47 11.20
C ALA A 91 20.97 -4.39 11.63
N LYS A 92 21.89 -4.75 12.53
CA LYS A 92 22.99 -3.86 12.95
C LYS A 92 24.12 -3.80 11.91
N THR A 93 24.30 -4.87 11.14
CA THR A 93 25.30 -5.01 10.08
C THR A 93 24.64 -5.59 8.82
N GLY A 94 25.26 -5.36 7.65
CA GLY A 94 24.77 -5.83 6.35
C GLY A 94 25.16 -7.26 5.98
N ASP A 95 25.56 -8.07 6.97
CA ASP A 95 26.13 -9.41 6.75
C ASP A 95 25.07 -10.50 6.58
N PHE A 96 23.81 -10.18 6.88
CA PHE A 96 22.70 -11.13 6.82
C PHE A 96 22.14 -11.25 5.41
N ARG A 97 21.81 -12.49 5.01
CA ARG A 97 21.25 -12.83 3.69
C ARG A 97 19.97 -13.63 3.87
N LEU A 98 18.96 -13.35 3.04
CA LEU A 98 17.73 -14.13 2.99
C LEU A 98 17.79 -15.08 1.79
N GLN A 99 17.91 -16.38 2.06
CA GLN A 99 17.91 -17.43 1.05
C GLN A 99 16.51 -18.08 0.95
N ILE A 100 16.03 -18.26 -0.28
CA ILE A 100 14.77 -18.97 -0.55
C ILE A 100 15.10 -20.42 -0.86
N GLU A 101 14.74 -21.33 0.03
CA GLU A 101 14.92 -22.79 -0.16
C GLU A 101 13.83 -23.39 -1.03
N ASN A 102 12.58 -22.98 -0.82
CA ASN A 102 11.43 -23.47 -1.57
C ASN A 102 10.38 -22.35 -1.71
N ILE A 103 9.69 -22.30 -2.84
CA ILE A 103 8.53 -21.45 -3.06
C ILE A 103 7.43 -22.25 -3.75
N SER A 104 6.21 -22.15 -3.21
CA SER A 104 5.02 -22.84 -3.74
C SER A 104 3.87 -21.86 -3.88
N LEU A 105 3.13 -21.94 -4.98
CA LEU A 105 1.94 -21.14 -5.23
C LEU A 105 0.70 -22.04 -5.21
N PHE A 106 -0.19 -21.80 -4.26
CA PHE A 106 -1.44 -22.54 -4.13
C PHE A 106 -2.57 -21.78 -4.84
N ILE A 107 -3.17 -22.38 -5.86
CA ILE A 107 -4.26 -21.79 -6.64
C ILE A 107 -5.51 -22.66 -6.45
N ARG A 108 -6.62 -22.04 -6.04
CA ARG A 108 -7.92 -22.71 -5.98
C ARG A 108 -8.54 -22.74 -7.38
N LYS A 109 -8.90 -23.94 -7.84
CA LYS A 109 -9.67 -24.16 -9.08
C LYS A 109 -11.08 -24.62 -8.73
N CYS A 110 -12.05 -24.27 -9.57
CA CYS A 110 -13.44 -24.68 -9.43
C CYS A 110 -13.82 -25.54 -10.63
N ASP A 111 -14.26 -26.76 -10.38
CA ASP A 111 -14.82 -27.63 -11.41
C ASP A 111 -16.27 -27.21 -11.67
N VAL A 112 -16.62 -27.01 -12.94
CA VAL A 112 -17.94 -26.56 -13.39
C VAL A 112 -18.58 -27.62 -14.28
N SER A 113 -19.91 -27.75 -14.24
CA SER A 113 -20.62 -28.71 -15.09
C SER A 113 -20.50 -28.34 -16.57
N SER A 114 -20.54 -29.34 -17.45
CA SER A 114 -20.42 -29.13 -18.90
C SER A 114 -21.48 -28.17 -19.46
N SER A 115 -22.69 -28.14 -18.88
CA SER A 115 -23.75 -27.20 -19.24
C SER A 115 -23.35 -25.74 -19.03
N ILE A 116 -22.58 -25.44 -17.98
CA ILE A 116 -22.09 -24.07 -17.69
C ILE A 116 -20.96 -23.70 -18.65
N VAL A 117 -20.07 -24.64 -18.98
CA VAL A 117 -19.01 -24.41 -19.97
C VAL A 117 -19.60 -24.04 -21.33
N ILE A 118 -20.57 -24.82 -21.82
CA ILE A 118 -21.28 -24.55 -23.09
C ILE A 118 -22.01 -23.19 -23.04
N ALA A 119 -22.63 -22.86 -21.90
CA ALA A 119 -23.30 -21.58 -21.72
C ALA A 119 -22.31 -20.40 -21.79
N HIS A 120 -21.14 -20.51 -21.16
CA HIS A 120 -20.07 -19.51 -21.26
C HIS A 120 -19.55 -19.35 -22.70
N GLU A 121 -19.32 -20.45 -23.43
CA GLU A 121 -18.88 -20.40 -24.83
C GLU A 121 -19.89 -19.66 -25.72
N LYS A 122 -21.19 -19.93 -25.54
CA LYS A 122 -22.26 -19.24 -26.27
C LYS A 122 -22.38 -17.76 -25.88
N ALA A 123 -22.18 -17.42 -24.60
CA ALA A 123 -22.18 -16.03 -24.14
C ALA A 123 -21.00 -15.24 -24.73
N LEU A 124 -19.81 -15.87 -24.82
CA LEU A 124 -18.60 -15.29 -25.40
C LEU A 124 -18.71 -15.03 -26.92
N GLU A 125 -19.66 -15.64 -27.62
CA GLU A 125 -19.98 -15.31 -29.02
C GLU A 125 -20.68 -13.95 -29.16
N GLN A 126 -21.31 -13.46 -28.08
CA GLN A 126 -22.12 -12.24 -28.08
C GLN A 126 -21.40 -11.06 -27.42
N ALA A 127 -20.57 -11.32 -26.41
CA ALA A 127 -19.92 -10.28 -25.63
C ALA A 127 -18.58 -10.74 -25.04
N LEU A 128 -17.73 -9.76 -24.70
CA LEU A 128 -16.49 -9.99 -23.96
C LEU A 128 -16.78 -10.22 -22.47
N VAL A 129 -15.94 -11.02 -21.82
CA VAL A 129 -15.92 -11.11 -20.36
C VAL A 129 -15.24 -9.86 -19.82
N GLN A 130 -15.96 -9.11 -19.00
CA GLN A 130 -15.47 -7.90 -18.36
C GLN A 130 -15.16 -8.15 -16.87
N MET A 131 -13.93 -7.84 -16.46
CA MET A 131 -13.43 -8.07 -15.10
C MET A 131 -12.81 -6.77 -14.55
N PRO A 132 -13.62 -5.90 -13.90
CA PRO A 132 -13.12 -4.67 -13.31
C PRO A 132 -12.28 -4.96 -12.06
N PHE A 133 -11.15 -4.27 -11.91
CA PHE A 133 -10.27 -4.45 -10.77
C PHE A 133 -9.61 -3.11 -10.38
N THR A 134 -9.10 -3.05 -9.16
CA THR A 134 -8.31 -1.91 -8.69
C THR A 134 -6.86 -2.12 -9.04
N ARG A 135 -6.36 -1.35 -10.00
CA ARG A 135 -4.95 -1.29 -10.36
C ARG A 135 -4.20 -0.35 -9.43
N ILE A 136 -3.03 -0.77 -8.97
CA ILE A 136 -2.20 0.01 -8.05
C ILE A 136 -1.04 0.62 -8.81
N GLU A 137 -0.92 1.94 -8.73
CA GLU A 137 0.24 2.67 -9.20
C GLU A 137 0.95 3.34 -8.03
N THR A 138 2.29 3.29 -8.02
CA THR A 138 3.09 3.99 -7.00
C THR A 138 4.06 4.95 -7.68
N LYS A 139 4.08 6.19 -7.21
CA LYS A 139 5.07 7.21 -7.59
C LYS A 139 5.84 7.66 -6.35
N THR A 140 7.06 8.13 -6.57
CA THR A 140 7.91 8.63 -5.49
C THR A 140 8.53 9.96 -5.86
N PHE A 141 8.59 10.87 -4.88
CA PHE A 141 9.23 12.17 -5.05
C PHE A 141 10.25 12.37 -3.94
N THR A 142 11.45 12.84 -4.29
CA THR A 142 12.51 13.12 -3.33
C THR A 142 12.42 14.57 -2.88
N LEU A 143 12.29 14.78 -1.57
CA LEU A 143 12.23 16.09 -0.93
C LEU A 143 13.56 16.35 -0.23
N GLY A 144 14.27 17.40 -0.65
CA GLY A 144 15.56 17.77 -0.05
C GLY A 144 15.43 18.22 1.42
N SER A 145 16.49 18.01 2.20
CA SER A 145 16.61 18.58 3.53
C SER A 145 16.53 20.11 3.49
N GLY A 146 16.04 20.74 4.56
CA GLY A 146 15.94 22.20 4.68
C GLY A 146 14.66 22.81 4.09
N LEU A 147 13.82 22.02 3.41
CA LEU A 147 12.56 22.50 2.84
C LEU A 147 11.51 22.71 3.94
N LYS A 148 10.78 23.83 3.85
CA LYS A 148 9.62 24.15 4.72
C LYS A 148 8.28 24.08 3.97
N SER A 149 8.32 24.17 2.64
CA SER A 149 7.16 24.09 1.76
C SER A 149 7.56 23.41 0.47
N VAL A 150 6.70 22.53 -0.05
CA VAL A 150 6.91 21.80 -1.30
C VAL A 150 5.62 21.83 -2.10
N ILE A 151 5.75 22.11 -3.39
CA ILE A 151 4.69 21.92 -4.38
C ILE A 151 5.23 20.94 -5.42
N ILE A 152 4.50 19.86 -5.65
CA ILE A 152 4.81 18.88 -6.68
C ILE A 152 3.76 19.06 -7.78
N PRO A 153 4.05 19.84 -8.83
CA PRO A 153 3.15 20.00 -9.95
C PRO A 153 3.06 18.70 -10.76
N ASN A 154 1.91 18.43 -11.36
CA ASN A 154 1.72 17.26 -12.24
C ASN A 154 2.14 15.93 -11.59
N ALA A 155 1.90 15.77 -10.29
CA ALA A 155 2.16 14.51 -9.59
C ALA A 155 1.40 13.34 -10.25
N MET A 156 0.19 13.63 -10.73
CA MET A 156 -0.55 12.79 -11.67
C MET A 156 -1.02 13.62 -12.87
N ASN A 157 -0.99 13.02 -14.06
CA ASN A 157 -1.53 13.58 -15.30
C ASN A 157 -2.13 12.44 -16.12
N GLY A 158 -3.31 12.65 -16.68
CA GLY A 158 -4.06 11.64 -17.45
C GLY A 158 -5.28 11.17 -16.67
N ILE A 159 -5.57 9.87 -16.71
CA ILE A 159 -6.68 9.28 -15.96
C ILE A 159 -6.41 9.45 -14.47
N LEU A 160 -7.36 10.03 -13.74
CA LEU A 160 -7.23 10.30 -12.32
C LEU A 160 -7.51 9.03 -11.50
N PRO A 161 -6.73 8.78 -10.44
CA PRO A 161 -7.02 7.68 -9.51
C PRO A 161 -8.30 7.95 -8.73
N SER A 162 -8.97 6.89 -8.27
CA SER A 162 -10.10 7.00 -7.34
C SER A 162 -9.62 7.36 -5.93
N ARG A 163 -8.39 6.96 -5.56
CA ARG A 163 -7.79 7.28 -4.26
C ARG A 163 -6.31 7.55 -4.38
N MET A 164 -5.82 8.53 -3.61
CA MET A 164 -4.39 8.75 -3.39
C MET A 164 -4.06 8.62 -1.90
N ILE A 165 -2.96 7.94 -1.60
CA ILE A 165 -2.41 7.81 -0.25
C ILE A 165 -0.97 8.27 -0.26
N LEU A 166 -0.66 9.23 0.61
CA LEU A 166 0.67 9.82 0.72
C LEU A 166 1.32 9.38 2.03
N GLY A 167 2.60 8.99 1.95
CA GLY A 167 3.42 8.64 3.10
C GLY A 167 4.81 9.24 2.96
N LEU A 168 5.34 9.77 4.05
CA LEU A 168 6.70 10.31 4.11
C LEU A 168 7.61 9.32 4.84
N VAL A 169 8.72 8.93 4.21
CA VAL A 169 9.71 8.00 4.76
C VAL A 169 11.11 8.58 4.59
N SER A 170 12.04 8.25 5.49
CA SER A 170 13.44 8.69 5.31
C SER A 170 13.96 8.16 3.97
N ASN A 171 14.68 9.02 3.22
CA ASN A 171 15.25 8.61 1.95
C ASN A 171 16.28 7.49 2.11
N ALA A 172 17.00 7.45 3.24
CA ALA A 172 17.92 6.36 3.56
C ALA A 172 17.18 5.03 3.78
N ALA A 173 16.07 5.04 4.54
CA ALA A 173 15.23 3.86 4.72
C ALA A 173 14.63 3.36 3.39
N PHE A 174 14.14 4.28 2.56
CA PHE A 174 13.61 3.94 1.23
C PHE A 174 14.67 3.34 0.30
N ASN A 175 15.91 3.86 0.37
CA ASN A 175 17.06 3.35 -0.38
C ASN A 175 17.81 2.24 0.36
N GLU A 176 17.09 1.44 1.16
CA GLU A 176 17.54 0.15 1.68
C GLU A 176 18.73 0.27 2.67
N ASP A 177 18.74 1.29 3.54
CA ASP A 177 19.60 1.29 4.73
C ASP A 177 19.13 0.18 5.70
N PHE A 178 19.99 -0.81 5.92
CA PHE A 178 19.72 -1.98 6.76
C PHE A 178 19.42 -1.65 8.23
N LYS A 179 19.70 -0.42 8.68
CA LYS A 179 19.39 0.05 10.04
C LYS A 179 18.04 0.77 10.14
N GLN A 180 17.38 1.06 9.02
CA GLN A 180 16.14 1.81 8.99
C GLN A 180 15.02 1.01 8.35
N ASN A 181 13.82 1.17 8.87
CA ASN A 181 12.65 0.45 8.42
C ASN A 181 11.95 1.24 7.29
N PRO A 182 11.85 0.70 6.06
CA PRO A 182 11.20 1.39 4.94
C PRO A 182 9.68 1.56 5.11
N PHE A 183 9.10 0.95 6.14
CA PHE A 183 7.68 1.08 6.50
C PHE A 183 7.45 2.03 7.70
N ASN A 184 8.47 2.76 8.15
CA ASN A 184 8.35 3.79 9.18
C ASN A 184 7.87 5.12 8.55
N PHE A 185 6.55 5.29 8.45
CA PHE A 185 5.94 6.50 7.88
C PHE A 185 5.84 7.60 8.94
N LYS A 186 6.73 8.58 8.86
CA LYS A 186 6.87 9.68 9.83
C LYS A 186 6.01 10.88 9.42
N ASN A 187 5.58 11.68 10.40
CA ASN A 187 4.81 12.89 10.14
C ASN A 187 5.68 14.11 9.72
N TYR A 188 6.98 14.11 10.04
CA TYR A 188 7.94 15.20 9.78
C TYR A 188 7.45 16.61 10.17
N ASN A 189 6.61 16.72 11.21
CA ASN A 189 5.96 17.97 11.61
C ASN A 189 5.24 18.68 10.45
N LEU A 190 4.63 17.91 9.54
CA LEU A 190 3.76 18.44 8.49
C LEU A 190 2.65 19.30 9.14
N SER A 191 2.47 20.51 8.62
CA SER A 191 1.54 21.52 9.14
C SER A 191 0.42 21.85 8.16
N SER A 192 0.57 21.49 6.89
CA SER A 192 -0.47 21.60 5.87
C SER A 192 -0.29 20.55 4.79
N ILE A 193 -1.37 19.88 4.40
CA ILE A 193 -1.42 18.99 3.25
C ILE A 193 -2.74 19.14 2.49
N SER A 194 -2.61 19.31 1.18
CA SER A 194 -3.73 19.27 0.22
C SER A 194 -3.24 18.78 -1.13
N LEU A 195 -4.20 18.31 -1.92
CA LEU A 195 -4.06 18.09 -3.35
C LEU A 195 -4.71 19.26 -4.09
N SER A 196 -4.37 19.44 -5.35
CA SER A 196 -5.15 20.27 -6.25
C SER A 196 -5.39 19.54 -7.55
N GLU A 197 -6.66 19.30 -7.86
CA GLU A 197 -7.14 18.70 -9.10
C GLU A 197 -7.54 19.81 -10.07
N ASN A 198 -6.87 19.93 -11.22
CA ASN A 198 -7.13 20.97 -12.22
C ASN A 198 -7.20 22.40 -11.63
N GLY A 199 -6.34 22.70 -10.64
CA GLY A 199 -6.30 23.98 -9.93
C GLY A 199 -7.30 24.14 -8.78
N VAL A 200 -8.20 23.18 -8.56
CA VAL A 200 -9.16 23.17 -7.43
C VAL A 200 -8.60 22.36 -6.26
N GLN A 201 -8.60 22.92 -5.06
CA GLN A 201 -8.02 22.27 -3.88
C GLN A 201 -8.89 21.11 -3.35
N ILE A 202 -8.25 19.99 -3.00
CA ILE A 202 -8.86 18.81 -2.38
C ILE A 202 -8.07 18.41 -1.11
N PRO A 203 -8.72 18.28 0.06
CA PRO A 203 -10.08 18.73 0.34
C PRO A 203 -10.20 20.26 0.26
N MET A 204 -11.41 20.77 0.08
CA MET A 204 -11.69 22.21 -0.03
C MET A 204 -11.05 23.01 1.12
N SER A 205 -11.14 22.50 2.34
CA SER A 205 -10.32 22.94 3.48
C SER A 205 -9.16 21.97 3.66
N ALA A 206 -7.95 22.38 3.28
CA ALA A 206 -6.71 21.62 3.46
C ALA A 206 -6.60 21.06 4.88
N TYR A 207 -5.92 19.92 5.03
CA TYR A 207 -5.62 19.43 6.37
C TYR A 207 -4.48 20.24 6.97
N THR A 208 -4.63 20.63 8.23
CA THR A 208 -3.65 21.45 8.95
C THR A 208 -3.30 20.85 10.32
N PRO A 209 -2.66 19.67 10.35
CA PRO A 209 -2.27 19.05 11.62
C PRO A 209 -1.26 19.90 12.41
N SER A 210 -1.27 19.75 13.73
CA SER A 210 -0.17 20.16 14.61
C SER A 210 0.25 18.98 15.48
N TYR A 211 1.29 18.27 15.06
CA TYR A 211 1.78 17.08 15.76
C TYR A 211 2.42 17.39 17.10
N LYS A 212 3.04 18.57 17.25
CA LYS A 212 3.57 19.07 18.54
C LYS A 212 2.48 19.24 19.59
N ASN A 213 1.32 19.76 19.18
CA ASN A 213 0.19 20.03 20.07
C ASN A 213 -0.83 18.87 20.11
N ASN A 214 -0.54 17.73 19.47
CA ASN A 214 -1.46 16.60 19.30
C ASN A 214 -2.80 16.93 18.62
N LEU A 215 -2.80 17.92 17.72
CA LEU A 215 -4.00 18.34 16.97
C LEU A 215 -3.97 17.76 15.55
N PHE A 216 -4.29 16.48 15.40
CA PHE A 216 -4.26 15.80 14.10
C PHE A 216 -5.49 14.90 13.85
N ALA A 217 -6.52 15.00 14.68
CA ALA A 217 -7.69 14.12 14.66
C ALA A 217 -8.37 14.01 13.29
N ARG A 218 -8.49 15.11 12.54
CA ARG A 218 -9.10 15.10 11.20
C ARG A 218 -8.29 14.26 10.18
N ASN A 219 -6.96 14.31 10.24
CA ASN A 219 -6.08 13.50 9.39
C ASN A 219 -6.12 12.04 9.78
N TYR A 220 -6.11 11.78 11.10
CA TYR A 220 -6.26 10.42 11.61
C TYR A 220 -7.59 9.82 11.17
N LEU A 221 -8.70 10.57 11.29
CA LEU A 221 -10.01 10.11 10.86
C LEU A 221 -10.08 9.85 9.34
N SER A 222 -9.43 10.68 8.52
CA SER A 222 -9.44 10.50 7.05
C SER A 222 -8.81 9.19 6.60
N LEU A 223 -7.86 8.65 7.38
CA LEU A 223 -7.29 7.32 7.12
C LEU A 223 -8.36 6.21 7.10
N PHE A 224 -9.45 6.38 7.86
CA PHE A 224 -10.55 5.42 7.96
C PHE A 224 -11.70 5.77 7.03
N THR A 225 -12.11 7.04 6.98
CA THR A 225 -13.27 7.48 6.17
C THR A 225 -12.97 7.37 4.68
N ASP A 226 -11.83 7.86 4.23
CA ASP A 226 -11.49 7.94 2.81
C ASP A 226 -11.10 6.57 2.24
N ARG A 227 -10.88 5.58 3.13
CA ARG A 227 -10.72 4.17 2.80
C ARG A 227 -11.97 3.33 3.02
N ALA A 228 -13.01 3.88 3.63
CA ALA A 228 -14.16 3.14 4.19
C ALA A 228 -13.75 1.92 5.03
N GLN A 229 -12.63 2.00 5.78
CA GLN A 229 -12.13 0.91 6.60
C GLN A 229 -12.12 1.27 8.08
N HIS A 230 -13.19 0.91 8.79
CA HIS A 230 -13.34 1.19 10.22
C HIS A 230 -12.74 0.10 11.12
N HIS A 231 -12.44 -1.07 10.57
CA HIS A 231 -11.97 -2.23 11.34
C HIS A 231 -10.44 -2.32 11.37
N THR A 232 -9.71 -1.21 11.36
CA THR A 232 -8.24 -1.25 11.35
C THR A 232 -7.70 -1.09 12.76
N ASN A 233 -6.60 -1.79 13.06
CA ASN A 233 -5.93 -1.69 14.35
C ASN A 233 -4.76 -0.70 14.28
N ILE A 234 -5.08 0.59 14.24
CA ILE A 234 -4.13 1.72 14.29
C ILE A 234 -4.69 2.72 15.31
N THR A 235 -3.95 3.05 16.35
CA THR A 235 -4.33 4.08 17.34
C THR A 235 -3.83 5.48 16.91
N PRO A 236 -4.34 6.57 17.51
CA PRO A 236 -3.82 7.93 17.23
C PRO A 236 -2.31 8.08 17.49
N ASP A 237 -1.79 7.43 18.53
CA ASP A 237 -0.36 7.46 18.86
C ASP A 237 0.46 6.70 17.81
N GLU A 238 0.00 5.51 17.40
CA GLU A 238 0.62 4.73 16.33
C GLU A 238 0.65 5.50 15.00
N TYR A 239 -0.48 6.14 14.68
CA TYR A 239 -0.61 7.00 13.51
C TYR A 239 0.42 8.13 13.53
N LYS A 240 0.54 8.87 14.63
CA LYS A 240 1.48 9.99 14.75
C LYS A 240 2.93 9.54 14.61
N ASN A 241 3.27 8.38 15.19
CA ASN A 241 4.66 8.04 15.49
C ASN A 241 5.34 7.19 14.41
N SER A 242 4.60 6.32 13.70
CA SER A 242 5.24 5.42 12.71
C SER A 242 4.34 4.95 11.56
N THR A 243 3.06 5.31 11.55
CA THR A 243 2.11 4.95 10.47
C THR A 243 1.34 6.15 9.95
N CYS A 244 2.01 7.29 9.80
CA CYS A 244 1.39 8.54 9.37
C CYS A 244 1.18 8.55 7.85
N LEU A 245 -0.02 8.14 7.42
CA LEU A 245 -0.45 8.09 6.03
C LEU A 245 -1.63 9.03 5.80
N TYR A 246 -1.62 9.78 4.71
CA TYR A 246 -2.69 10.72 4.36
C TYR A 246 -3.47 10.15 3.17
N ALA A 247 -4.70 9.69 3.41
CA ALA A 247 -5.59 9.20 2.37
C ALA A 247 -6.50 10.32 1.87
N PHE A 248 -6.77 10.30 0.56
CA PHE A 248 -7.68 11.19 -0.14
C PHE A 248 -8.56 10.35 -1.07
N ASP A 249 -9.88 10.40 -0.86
CA ASP A 249 -10.84 9.97 -1.86
C ASP A 249 -10.99 11.06 -2.93
N LEU A 250 -10.81 10.68 -4.20
CA LEU A 250 -10.84 11.57 -5.35
C LEU A 250 -12.06 11.35 -6.24
N THR A 251 -12.98 10.48 -5.83
CA THR A 251 -14.28 10.33 -6.47
C THR A 251 -15.17 11.50 -6.06
N GLN A 252 -16.08 11.91 -6.94
CA GLN A 252 -16.92 13.10 -6.72
C GLN A 252 -17.95 12.88 -5.60
N ASP A 253 -18.33 11.62 -5.38
CA ASP A 253 -19.34 11.17 -4.43
C ASP A 253 -18.75 10.41 -3.22
N TYR A 254 -17.42 10.40 -3.05
CA TYR A 254 -16.70 9.67 -1.99
C TYR A 254 -16.98 8.15 -1.99
N SER A 255 -17.15 7.58 -3.18
CA SER A 255 -17.45 6.18 -3.43
C SER A 255 -16.21 5.35 -3.83
N ALA A 256 -14.97 5.79 -3.54
CA ALA A 256 -13.77 5.06 -3.98
C ALA A 256 -13.67 3.63 -3.41
N SER A 257 -14.45 3.31 -2.36
CA SER A 257 -14.51 1.97 -1.76
C SER A 257 -15.75 1.18 -2.16
N ASP A 258 -16.65 1.75 -2.94
CA ASP A 258 -17.92 1.13 -3.31
C ASP A 258 -17.70 0.09 -4.42
N PRO A 259 -18.60 -0.92 -4.54
CA PRO A 259 -18.40 -2.03 -5.47
C PRO A 259 -18.67 -1.68 -6.94
N PHE A 260 -19.11 -0.45 -7.24
CA PHE A 260 -19.39 0.00 -8.60
C PHE A 260 -18.22 0.78 -9.21
N ASN A 261 -18.17 0.81 -10.54
CA ASN A 261 -17.13 1.53 -11.25
C ASN A 261 -17.49 3.01 -11.32
N ASN A 262 -16.57 3.85 -10.85
CA ASN A 262 -16.56 5.28 -11.06
C ASN A 262 -16.19 5.59 -12.51
N ILE A 263 -16.79 6.64 -13.06
CA ILE A 263 -16.46 7.08 -14.42
C ILE A 263 -15.03 7.60 -14.42
N ALA A 264 -14.21 7.11 -15.34
CA ALA A 264 -12.84 7.59 -15.52
C ALA A 264 -12.84 9.09 -15.84
N ARG A 265 -12.15 9.86 -15.01
CA ARG A 265 -11.94 11.30 -15.22
C ARG A 265 -10.50 11.54 -15.64
N SER A 266 -10.28 12.49 -16.55
CA SER A 266 -8.92 12.91 -16.93
C SER A 266 -8.62 14.28 -16.34
N GLY A 267 -7.37 14.51 -15.94
CA GLY A 267 -6.93 15.79 -15.41
C GLY A 267 -5.49 15.76 -14.91
N ASP A 268 -5.14 16.80 -14.16
CA ASP A 268 -3.88 16.88 -13.41
C ASP A 268 -4.12 16.94 -11.91
N ILE A 269 -3.19 16.35 -11.14
CA ILE A 269 -3.14 16.50 -9.68
C ILE A 269 -1.77 17.04 -9.30
N SER A 270 -1.76 18.11 -8.52
CA SER A 270 -0.59 18.61 -7.81
C SER A 270 -0.69 18.34 -6.31
N ILE A 271 0.46 18.12 -5.65
CA ILE A 271 0.54 17.87 -4.21
C ILE A 271 1.16 19.10 -3.53
N HIS A 272 0.53 19.58 -2.46
CA HIS A 272 0.96 20.76 -1.71
C HIS A 272 1.25 20.36 -0.26
N LEU A 273 2.48 20.58 0.18
CA LEU A 273 2.96 20.23 1.53
C LEU A 273 3.59 21.45 2.19
N LYS A 274 3.28 21.67 3.46
CA LYS A 274 4.00 22.62 4.33
C LYS A 274 4.38 21.95 5.64
N PHE A 275 5.54 22.30 6.16
CA PHE A 275 6.10 21.76 7.40
C PHE A 275 6.24 22.89 8.42
N ASP A 276 5.98 22.58 9.69
CA ASP A 276 6.17 23.52 10.81
C ASP A 276 7.67 23.86 11.00
N GLU A 277 8.51 22.84 10.80
CA GLU A 277 9.97 22.88 10.84
C GLU A 277 10.56 22.53 9.47
N ILE A 278 11.81 22.93 9.22
CA ILE A 278 12.51 22.48 8.02
C ILE A 278 12.73 20.96 8.08
N LEU A 279 12.67 20.28 6.92
CA LEU A 279 12.97 18.86 6.85
C LEU A 279 14.40 18.59 7.36
N PRO A 280 14.59 17.75 8.38
CA PRO A 280 15.91 17.54 9.00
C PRO A 280 16.83 16.65 8.16
N GLU A 281 16.25 15.87 7.24
CA GLU A 281 16.92 14.93 6.34
C GLU A 281 16.23 14.95 4.97
N THR A 282 16.83 14.30 3.98
CA THR A 282 16.16 14.03 2.71
C THR A 282 15.03 13.03 2.93
N VAL A 283 13.83 13.33 2.44
CA VAL A 283 12.62 12.53 2.65
C VAL A 283 12.10 12.03 1.30
N THR A 284 11.70 10.76 1.23
CA THR A 284 10.95 10.24 0.09
C THR A 284 9.46 10.35 0.38
N LEU A 285 8.74 11.08 -0.45
CA LEU A 285 7.28 11.04 -0.51
C LEU A 285 6.87 9.86 -1.38
N VAL A 286 6.22 8.86 -0.80
CA VAL A 286 5.59 7.75 -1.49
C VAL A 286 4.13 8.10 -1.75
N VAL A 287 3.71 8.00 -3.00
CA VAL A 287 2.35 8.27 -3.47
C VAL A 287 1.79 6.96 -4.01
N TYR A 288 0.88 6.36 -3.26
CA TYR A 288 0.14 5.16 -3.64
C TYR A 288 -1.20 5.57 -4.23
N MET A 289 -1.52 5.07 -5.41
CA MET A 289 -2.70 5.45 -6.18
C MET A 289 -3.52 4.21 -6.51
N GLU A 290 -4.81 4.26 -6.21
CA GLU A 290 -5.77 3.24 -6.61
C GLU A 290 -6.47 3.74 -7.88
N MET A 291 -6.33 2.99 -8.97
CA MET A 291 -6.95 3.26 -10.25
C MET A 291 -7.99 2.19 -10.56
N GLN A 292 -9.10 2.57 -11.17
CA GLN A 292 -10.04 1.59 -11.70
C GLN A 292 -9.58 1.18 -13.10
N SER A 293 -9.48 -0.12 -13.34
CA SER A 293 -9.07 -0.68 -14.62
C SER A 293 -9.94 -1.89 -14.98
N LEU A 294 -9.95 -2.24 -16.26
CA LEU A 294 -10.78 -3.31 -16.80
C LEU A 294 -9.92 -4.33 -17.55
N ILE A 295 -10.12 -5.60 -17.23
CA ILE A 295 -9.68 -6.71 -18.09
C ILE A 295 -10.86 -7.15 -18.93
N GLU A 296 -10.65 -7.25 -20.24
CA GLU A 296 -11.60 -7.85 -21.16
C GLU A 296 -11.02 -9.13 -21.77
N ILE A 297 -11.83 -10.19 -21.85
CA ILE A 297 -11.42 -11.47 -22.41
C ILE A 297 -12.41 -11.86 -23.52
N ASP A 298 -11.88 -12.17 -24.72
CA ASP A 298 -12.69 -12.62 -25.84
C ASP A 298 -12.87 -14.15 -25.89
N LYS A 299 -13.67 -14.62 -26.86
CA LYS A 299 -13.90 -16.05 -27.10
C LYS A 299 -12.62 -16.84 -27.38
N SER A 300 -11.60 -16.20 -27.96
CA SER A 300 -10.31 -16.83 -28.26
C SER A 300 -9.35 -16.76 -27.07
N THR A 301 -9.80 -16.30 -25.90
CA THR A 301 -9.01 -16.06 -24.69
C THR A 301 -7.92 -15.00 -24.86
N ASN A 302 -8.06 -14.11 -25.85
CA ASN A 302 -7.24 -12.92 -25.93
C ASN A 302 -7.63 -11.97 -24.79
N ILE A 303 -6.62 -11.38 -24.16
CA ILE A 303 -6.78 -10.49 -23.01
C ILE A 303 -6.50 -9.05 -23.47
N PHE A 304 -7.44 -8.16 -23.20
CA PHE A 304 -7.32 -6.73 -23.44
C PHE A 304 -7.33 -5.97 -22.11
N THR A 305 -6.49 -4.94 -22.02
CA THR A 305 -6.39 -4.03 -20.88
C THR A 305 -6.47 -2.59 -21.36
N ASP A 306 -6.95 -1.70 -20.50
CA ASP A 306 -7.13 -0.27 -20.79
C ASP A 306 -5.91 0.61 -20.44
N PHE A 307 -4.75 -0.01 -20.15
CA PHE A 307 -3.51 0.64 -19.76
C PHE A 307 -2.27 -0.06 -20.34
#